data_AF-R5FKI8-F1
#
_entry.id   AF-R5FKI8-F1
#
_cell.length_a   1.000
_cell.length_b   1.000
_cell.length_c   1.000
_cell.angle_alpha   90.00
_cell.angle_beta   90.00
_cell.angle_gamma   90.00
#
_symmetry.space_group_name_H-M   'P 1'
#
loop_
_entity.id
_entity.type
_entity.pdbx_description
1 polymer ?
#
loop_
_entity_poly.entity_id
_entity_poly.type
_entity_poly.pdbx_seq_one_letter_code
_entity_poly.pdbx_strand_id
1 'polypeptide(L)'
;MIPTVNCPQGISAIVAYNPELSVEDNLGDMTAAADHVKCGQITHAVRNTKINGFSLKEGDIIGLDDKKVVAKGATVNETVQKTIEKLLDDEIVSINLYYGEDVTDEEAESLVEELSKVFEDQDVAAYPGGQPHYYYLVSLE
;
A
#
# COMPACT_ATOMS: atom_id res chain seq x y z
N MET A 1 -9.76 2.37 -21.43
CA MET A 1 -8.62 1.78 -20.71
C MET A 1 -8.66 2.38 -19.32
N ILE A 2 -8.68 1.56 -18.27
CA ILE A 2 -8.68 2.04 -16.89
C ILE A 2 -7.21 2.14 -16.46
N PRO A 3 -6.72 3.32 -16.07
CA PRO A 3 -5.30 3.52 -15.76
C PRO A 3 -4.97 3.01 -14.35
N THR A 4 -4.86 1.70 -14.18
CA THR A 4 -4.40 1.10 -12.91
C THR A 4 -2.87 0.99 -12.92
N VAL A 5 -2.23 1.41 -11.83
CA VAL A 5 -0.75 1.43 -11.72
C VAL A 5 -0.20 0.30 -10.85
N ASN A 6 -1.05 -0.34 -10.04
CA ASN A 6 -0.66 -1.40 -9.11
C ASN A 6 -1.80 -2.41 -8.87
N CYS A 7 -1.46 -3.62 -8.38
CA CYS A 7 -2.38 -4.75 -8.29
C CYS A 7 -3.68 -4.48 -7.50
N PRO A 8 -3.65 -3.81 -6.32
CA PRO A 8 -4.88 -3.56 -5.56
C PRO A 8 -5.89 -2.68 -6.31
N GLN A 9 -5.43 -1.62 -7.00
CA GLN A 9 -6.29 -0.81 -7.87
C GLN A 9 -6.93 -1.61 -9.00
N GLY A 10 -6.23 -2.62 -9.51
CA GLY A 10 -6.78 -3.57 -10.48
C GLY A 10 -7.91 -4.42 -9.92
N ILE A 11 -7.80 -4.83 -8.66
CA ILE A 11 -8.83 -5.63 -7.97
C ILE A 11 -10.05 -4.74 -7.69
N SER A 12 -9.86 -3.55 -7.12
CA SER A 12 -10.97 -2.64 -6.81
C SER A 12 -11.70 -2.16 -8.06
N ALA A 13 -10.98 -1.93 -9.17
CA ALA A 13 -11.60 -1.63 -10.46
C ALA A 13 -12.50 -2.78 -10.97
N ILE A 14 -12.12 -4.05 -10.77
CA ILE A 14 -12.94 -5.20 -11.17
C ILE A 14 -14.13 -5.37 -10.25
N VAL A 15 -13.97 -5.15 -8.94
CA VAL A 15 -15.06 -5.22 -7.96
C VAL A 15 -16.15 -4.17 -8.25
N ALA A 16 -15.74 -2.98 -8.73
CA ALA A 16 -16.65 -1.91 -9.11
C ALA A 16 -17.36 -2.13 -10.47
N TYR A 17 -17.01 -3.17 -11.22
CA TYR A 17 -17.67 -3.47 -12.50
C TYR A 17 -19.11 -3.95 -12.29
N ASN A 18 -20.06 -3.30 -12.94
CA ASN A 18 -21.47 -3.69 -12.92
C ASN A 18 -21.98 -3.95 -14.36
N PRO A 19 -22.32 -5.20 -14.72
CA PRO A 19 -22.76 -5.55 -16.08
C PRO A 19 -24.10 -4.92 -16.48
N GLU A 20 -24.86 -4.35 -15.54
CA GLU A 20 -26.13 -3.68 -15.82
C GLU A 20 -25.97 -2.19 -16.19
N LEU A 21 -24.78 -1.61 -15.98
CA LEU A 21 -24.49 -0.21 -16.30
C LEU A 21 -23.98 -0.02 -17.72
N SER A 22 -24.10 1.21 -18.22
CA SER A 22 -23.51 1.58 -19.51
C SER A 22 -21.99 1.48 -19.47
N VAL A 23 -21.35 1.41 -20.63
CA VAL A 23 -19.87 1.36 -20.72
C VAL A 23 -19.24 2.63 -20.15
N GLU A 24 -19.89 3.78 -20.30
CA GLU A 24 -19.39 5.07 -19.80
C GLU A 24 -19.50 5.17 -18.28
N ASP A 25 -20.62 4.72 -17.72
CA ASP A 25 -20.84 4.69 -16.26
C ASP A 25 -19.90 3.68 -15.58
N ASN A 26 -19.76 2.47 -16.16
CA ASN A 26 -18.79 1.48 -15.68
C ASN A 26 -17.36 2.02 -15.74
N LEU A 27 -16.98 2.70 -16.82
CA LEU A 27 -15.63 3.27 -16.90
C LEU A 27 -15.40 4.31 -15.80
N GLY A 28 -16.41 5.13 -15.50
CA GLY A 28 -16.39 6.09 -14.41
C GLY A 28 -16.23 5.40 -13.05
N ASP A 29 -17.10 4.45 -12.74
CA ASP A 29 -17.12 3.73 -11.45
C ASP A 29 -15.84 2.91 -11.23
N MET A 30 -15.38 2.20 -12.26
CA MET A 30 -14.14 1.40 -12.17
C MET A 30 -12.89 2.28 -12.07
N THR A 31 -12.89 3.48 -12.67
CA THR A 31 -11.76 4.43 -12.55
C THR A 31 -11.78 5.11 -11.18
N ALA A 32 -12.96 5.52 -10.69
CA ALA A 32 -13.12 6.08 -9.36
C ALA A 32 -12.70 5.06 -8.29
N ALA A 33 -13.13 3.81 -8.41
CA ALA A 33 -12.71 2.74 -7.49
C ALA A 33 -11.20 2.51 -7.50
N ALA A 34 -10.54 2.62 -8.67
CA ALA A 34 -9.08 2.55 -8.74
C ALA A 34 -8.38 3.77 -8.12
N ASP A 35 -8.95 4.98 -8.25
CA ASP A 35 -8.40 6.21 -7.68
C ASP A 35 -8.62 6.31 -6.16
N HIS A 36 -9.69 5.72 -5.63
CA HIS A 36 -9.98 5.72 -4.20
C HIS A 36 -9.06 4.78 -3.40
N VAL A 37 -8.43 3.79 -4.05
CA VAL A 37 -7.49 2.89 -3.37
C VAL A 37 -6.08 3.46 -3.42
N LYS A 38 -5.58 3.87 -2.26
CA LYS A 38 -4.18 4.30 -2.12
C LYS A 38 -3.30 3.10 -1.82
N CYS A 39 -2.22 2.95 -2.57
CA CYS A 39 -1.32 1.81 -2.46
C CYS A 39 0.08 2.23 -2.00
N GLY A 40 0.49 1.72 -0.82
CA GLY A 40 1.86 1.81 -0.35
C GLY A 40 2.66 0.55 -0.69
N GLN A 41 3.94 0.67 -1.01
CA GLN A 41 4.84 -0.47 -1.20
C GLN A 41 6.09 -0.31 -0.35
N ILE A 42 6.39 -1.30 0.48
CA ILE A 42 7.55 -1.29 1.36
C ILE A 42 8.60 -2.21 0.77
N THR A 43 9.74 -1.64 0.40
CA THR A 43 10.86 -2.35 -0.22
C THR A 43 12.18 -1.77 0.24
N HIS A 44 13.29 -2.34 -0.23
CA HIS A 44 14.62 -1.83 0.03
C HIS A 44 15.20 -1.12 -1.20
N ALA A 45 16.02 -0.11 -0.97
CA ALA A 45 16.74 0.56 -2.03
C ALA A 45 17.86 -0.35 -2.58
N VAL A 46 17.79 -0.68 -3.88
CA VAL A 46 18.80 -1.54 -4.55
C VAL A 46 20.07 -0.80 -4.97
N ARG A 47 20.13 0.53 -4.78
CA ARG A 47 21.31 1.35 -5.09
C ARG A 47 21.27 2.68 -4.35
N ASN A 48 22.45 3.26 -4.17
CA ASN A 48 22.59 4.63 -3.68
C ASN A 48 22.00 5.62 -4.70
N THR A 49 20.98 6.38 -4.31
CA THR A 49 20.35 7.38 -5.19
C THR A 49 19.73 8.52 -4.39
N LYS A 50 19.56 9.68 -5.03
CA LYS A 50 18.76 10.77 -4.49
C LYS A 50 17.46 10.86 -5.27
N ILE A 51 16.33 10.58 -4.63
CA ILE A 51 14.99 10.64 -5.23
C ILE A 51 14.09 11.45 -4.29
N ASN A 52 13.32 12.40 -4.84
CA ASN A 52 12.36 13.24 -4.10
C ASN A 52 12.93 13.91 -2.83
N GLY A 53 14.20 14.31 -2.84
CA GLY A 53 14.86 14.94 -1.69
C GLY A 53 15.41 13.97 -0.64
N PHE A 54 15.08 12.68 -0.74
CA PHE A 54 15.64 11.64 0.13
C PHE A 54 16.99 11.16 -0.40
N SER A 55 17.99 11.07 0.48
CA SER A 55 19.23 10.37 0.19
C SER A 55 19.06 8.91 0.58
N LEU A 56 18.86 8.06 -0.42
CA LEU A 56 18.74 6.62 -0.28
C LEU A 56 20.10 5.97 -0.44
N LYS A 57 20.42 5.09 0.49
CA LYS A 57 21.54 4.17 0.40
C LYS A 57 21.04 2.79 0.04
N GLU A 58 21.89 2.02 -0.63
CA GLU A 58 21.63 0.61 -0.87
C GLU A 58 21.34 -0.11 0.46
N GLY A 59 20.24 -0.85 0.51
CA GLY A 59 19.73 -1.53 1.71
C GLY A 59 18.81 -0.69 2.60
N ASP A 60 18.61 0.61 2.34
CA ASP A 60 17.65 1.41 3.11
C ASP A 60 16.22 0.92 2.86
N ILE A 61 15.42 0.82 3.91
CA ILE A 61 13.99 0.48 3.81
C ILE A 61 13.21 1.74 3.46
N ILE A 62 12.40 1.63 2.40
CA ILE A 62 11.67 2.75 1.82
C ILE A 62 10.21 2.39 1.58
N GLY A 63 9.37 3.39 1.76
CA GLY A 63 7.96 3.37 1.40
C GLY A 63 7.72 4.11 0.10
N LEU A 64 7.05 3.45 -0.83
CA LEU A 64 6.73 3.97 -2.15
C LEU A 64 5.22 4.16 -2.30
N ASP A 65 4.84 5.29 -2.87
CA ASP A 65 3.49 5.58 -3.37
C ASP A 65 3.59 5.82 -4.87
N ASP A 66 2.99 4.94 -5.67
CA ASP A 66 3.06 4.97 -7.14
C ASP A 66 4.44 5.42 -7.69
N LYS A 67 5.51 4.74 -7.23
CA LYS A 67 6.94 4.96 -7.58
C LYS A 67 7.62 6.17 -6.96
N LYS A 68 6.91 7.01 -6.20
CA LYS A 68 7.50 8.10 -5.42
C LYS A 68 7.86 7.61 -4.04
N VAL A 69 9.08 7.91 -3.61
CA VAL A 69 9.50 7.66 -2.23
C VAL A 69 8.79 8.65 -1.33
N VAL A 70 7.96 8.14 -0.42
CA VAL A 70 7.19 8.93 0.56
C VAL A 70 7.72 8.77 1.97
N ALA A 71 8.34 7.63 2.28
CA ALA A 71 8.90 7.33 3.58
C ALA A 71 10.25 6.61 3.46
N LYS A 72 11.08 6.80 4.49
CA LYS A 72 12.32 6.06 4.74
C LYS A 72 12.41 5.77 6.24
N GLY A 73 12.73 4.53 6.58
CA GLY A 73 12.89 4.10 7.96
C GLY A 73 14.09 3.17 8.14
N ALA A 74 14.42 2.92 9.41
CA ALA A 74 15.47 1.97 9.78
C ALA A 74 14.94 0.53 9.86
N THR A 75 13.64 0.36 10.11
CA THR A 75 12.96 -0.94 10.21
C THR A 75 11.76 -0.98 9.26
N VAL A 76 11.31 -2.20 8.94
CA VAL A 76 10.13 -2.41 8.08
C VAL A 76 8.89 -1.80 8.73
N ASN A 77 8.62 -2.13 9.99
CA ASN A 77 7.47 -1.63 10.76
C ASN A 77 7.39 -0.09 10.78
N GLU A 78 8.51 0.56 11.10
CA GLU A 78 8.57 2.03 11.13
C GLU A 78 8.29 2.63 9.74
N THR A 79 8.78 1.98 8.69
CA THR A 79 8.56 2.44 7.32
C THR A 79 7.11 2.22 6.89
N VAL A 80 6.48 1.10 7.27
CA VAL A 80 5.06 0.83 7.04
C VAL A 80 4.21 1.92 7.69
N GLN A 81 4.41 2.16 8.99
CA GLN A 81 3.67 3.17 9.74
C GLN A 81 3.80 4.56 9.09
N LYS A 82 5.04 5.01 8.82
CA LYS A 82 5.28 6.30 8.15
C LYS A 82 4.65 6.40 6.78
N THR A 83 4.57 5.30 6.05
CA THR A 83 3.95 5.25 4.72
C THR A 83 2.44 5.40 4.84
N ILE A 84 1.83 4.66 5.78
CA ILE A 84 0.40 4.80 6.09
C ILE A 84 0.11 6.23 6.52
N GLU A 85 0.82 6.81 7.50
CA GLU A 85 0.61 8.20 7.95
C GLU A 85 0.71 9.23 6.82
N LYS A 86 1.47 8.96 5.76
CA LYS A 86 1.60 9.84 4.59
C LYS A 86 0.49 9.68 3.58
N LEU A 87 -0.13 8.51 3.52
CA LEU A 87 -1.17 8.18 2.55
C LEU A 87 -2.57 8.24 3.16
N LEU A 88 -2.68 8.10 4.49
CA LEU A 88 -3.91 8.18 5.24
C LEU A 88 -4.64 9.50 4.94
N ASP A 89 -5.94 9.38 4.76
CA ASP A 89 -6.87 10.47 4.49
C ASP A 89 -8.10 10.25 5.36
N ASP A 90 -8.91 11.30 5.55
CA ASP A 90 -10.14 11.21 6.35
C ASP A 90 -11.19 10.26 5.72
N GLU A 91 -11.04 9.91 4.45
CA GLU A 91 -11.93 8.98 3.73
C GLU A 91 -11.55 7.51 3.90
N ILE A 92 -10.35 7.19 4.41
CA ILE A 92 -9.86 5.81 4.53
C ILE A 92 -10.43 5.15 5.80
N VAL A 93 -11.07 4.00 5.61
CA VAL A 93 -11.71 3.23 6.68
C VAL A 93 -10.99 1.93 6.99
N SER A 94 -10.17 1.44 6.06
CA SER A 94 -9.51 0.14 6.13
C SER A 94 -8.06 0.18 5.64
N ILE A 95 -7.21 -0.58 6.31
CA ILE A 95 -5.77 -0.68 6.08
C ILE A 95 -5.42 -2.16 5.94
N ASN A 96 -5.22 -2.60 4.71
CA ASN A 96 -4.89 -3.97 4.39
C ASN A 96 -3.39 -4.10 4.08
N LEU A 97 -2.69 -4.94 4.85
CA LEU A 97 -1.27 -5.22 4.70
C LEU A 97 -1.08 -6.58 4.05
N TYR A 98 -0.39 -6.64 2.93
CA TYR A 98 -0.02 -7.89 2.28
C TYR A 98 1.47 -8.13 2.48
N TYR A 99 1.85 -9.12 3.27
CA TYR A 99 3.26 -9.39 3.57
C TYR A 99 3.91 -10.37 2.59
N GLY A 100 5.19 -10.14 2.31
CA GLY A 100 6.00 -10.94 1.38
C GLY A 100 6.59 -12.21 2.01
N GLU A 101 7.39 -12.95 1.23
CA GLU A 101 8.06 -14.17 1.71
C GLU A 101 9.12 -13.89 2.80
N ASP A 102 9.64 -12.66 2.85
CA ASP A 102 10.64 -12.22 3.82
C ASP A 102 10.06 -11.83 5.20
N VAL A 103 8.73 -11.96 5.38
CA VAL A 103 8.03 -11.59 6.61
C VAL A 103 7.28 -12.79 7.15
N THR A 104 7.44 -13.05 8.44
CA THR A 104 6.72 -14.12 9.14
C THR A 104 5.32 -13.70 9.58
N ASP A 105 4.40 -14.65 9.72
CA ASP A 105 3.06 -14.38 10.25
C ASP A 105 3.11 -13.70 11.64
N GLU A 106 4.06 -14.09 12.50
CA GLU A 106 4.26 -13.47 13.82
C GLU A 106 4.68 -11.98 13.71
N GLU A 107 5.54 -11.64 12.75
CA GLU A 107 5.93 -10.25 12.49
C GLU A 107 4.78 -9.42 11.94
N ALA A 108 3.97 -10.01 11.06
CA ALA A 108 2.79 -9.36 10.49
C ALA A 108 1.71 -9.12 11.55
N GLU A 109 1.42 -10.12 12.41
CA GLU A 109 0.47 -9.97 13.52
C GLU A 109 0.94 -8.90 14.52
N SER A 110 2.22 -8.92 14.89
CA SER A 110 2.80 -7.89 15.77
C SER A 110 2.66 -6.49 15.16
N LEU A 111 2.86 -6.35 13.84
CA LEU A 111 2.72 -5.08 13.16
C LEU A 111 1.25 -4.62 13.12
N VAL A 112 0.30 -5.53 12.89
CA VAL A 112 -1.14 -5.21 12.97
C VAL A 112 -1.49 -4.72 14.37
N GLU A 113 -1.04 -5.40 15.43
CA GLU A 113 -1.29 -4.94 16.80
C GLU A 113 -0.71 -3.56 17.11
N GLU A 114 0.46 -3.23 16.56
CA GLU A 114 1.04 -1.88 16.69
C GLU A 114 0.22 -0.85 15.93
N LEU A 115 -0.17 -1.15 14.69
CA LEU A 115 -0.92 -0.23 13.83
C LEU A 115 -2.35 -0.02 14.32
N SER A 116 -3.06 -1.06 14.80
CA SER A 116 -4.40 -0.92 15.39
C SER A 116 -4.44 -0.02 16.62
N LYS A 117 -3.31 0.15 17.34
CA LYS A 117 -3.19 1.10 18.46
C LYS A 117 -2.94 2.53 18.00
N VAL A 118 -2.36 2.72 16.83
CA VAL A 118 -2.06 4.03 16.25
C VAL A 118 -3.25 4.55 15.44
N PHE A 119 -3.90 3.65 14.72
CA PHE A 119 -5.03 3.90 13.83
C PHE A 119 -6.29 3.27 14.42
N GLU A 120 -6.72 3.76 15.60
CA GLU A 120 -7.84 3.19 16.36
C GLU A 120 -9.19 3.29 15.63
N ASP A 121 -9.31 4.23 14.68
CA ASP A 121 -10.53 4.47 13.91
C ASP A 121 -10.59 3.65 12.61
N GLN A 122 -9.52 2.92 12.25
CA GLN A 122 -9.40 2.17 11.00
C GLN A 122 -9.32 0.66 11.25
N ASP A 123 -9.90 -0.12 10.35
CA ASP A 123 -9.77 -1.58 10.38
C ASP A 123 -8.41 -1.99 9.79
N VAL A 124 -7.51 -2.51 10.63
CA VAL A 124 -6.18 -2.95 10.20
C VAL A 124 -6.12 -4.47 10.14
N ALA A 125 -5.76 -5.01 8.98
CA ALA A 125 -5.61 -6.44 8.77
C ALA A 125 -4.34 -6.76 7.98
N ALA A 126 -3.76 -7.95 8.23
CA ALA A 126 -2.65 -8.47 7.45
C ALA A 126 -3.01 -9.79 6.77
N TYR A 127 -2.52 -9.96 5.54
CA TYR A 127 -2.76 -11.11 4.69
C TYR A 127 -1.47 -11.59 4.03
N PRO A 128 -1.29 -12.91 3.82
CA PRO A 128 -0.13 -13.43 3.12
C PRO A 128 -0.19 -13.02 1.63
N GLY A 129 0.76 -12.19 1.20
CA GLY A 129 0.92 -11.76 -0.19
C GLY A 129 1.92 -12.60 -0.99
N GLY A 130 2.92 -13.19 -0.32
CA GLY A 130 3.90 -14.12 -0.94
C GLY A 130 4.80 -13.47 -1.99
N GLN A 131 5.07 -12.17 -1.82
CA GLN A 131 5.83 -11.39 -2.79
C GLN A 131 7.34 -11.51 -2.52
N PRO A 132 8.18 -11.84 -3.53
CA PRO A 132 9.61 -12.11 -3.31
C PRO A 132 10.51 -10.86 -3.23
N HIS A 133 9.97 -9.66 -3.46
CA HIS A 133 10.76 -8.41 -3.56
C HIS A 133 10.19 -7.26 -2.72
N TYR A 134 9.05 -7.47 -2.06
CA TYR A 134 8.37 -6.47 -1.24
C TYR A 134 8.19 -7.06 0.15
N TYR A 135 8.52 -6.28 1.18
CA TYR A 135 8.23 -6.69 2.55
C TYR A 135 6.73 -6.63 2.81
N TYR A 136 6.11 -5.51 2.43
CA TYR A 136 4.67 -5.29 2.55
C TYR A 136 4.13 -4.50 1.36
N LEU A 137 2.95 -4.86 0.87
CA LEU A 137 2.07 -3.94 0.18
C LEU A 137 1.00 -3.44 1.15
N VAL A 138 0.69 -2.16 1.09
CA VAL A 138 -0.37 -1.53 1.87
C VAL A 138 -1.46 -1.12 0.89
N SER A 139 -2.69 -1.52 1.16
CA SER A 139 -3.90 -1.04 0.47
C SER A 139 -4.73 -0.27 1.48
N LEU A 140 -5.00 0.99 1.18
CA LEU A 140 -5.80 1.89 1.99
C LEU A 140 -7.09 2.18 1.21
N GLU A 141 -8.23 1.82 1.80
CA GLU A 141 -9.57 1.95 1.24
C GLU A 141 -10.53 2.58 2.24
#